data_AF-A0A1R3X6I8-F1
#
_entry.id   AF-A0A1R3X6I8-F1
#
_cell.length_a   1.000
_cell.length_b   1.000
_cell.length_c   1.000
_cell.angle_alpha   90.00
_cell.angle_beta   90.00
_cell.angle_gamma   90.00
#
_symmetry.space_group_name_H-M   'P 1'
#
loop_
_entity.id
_entity.type
_entity.pdbx_description
1 polymer ?
#
loop_
_entity_poly.entity_id
_entity_poly.type
_entity_poly.pdbx_seq_one_letter_code
_entity_poly.pdbx_strand_id
1 'polypeptide(L)' 'MQARSAPRKPTNLTLDPSLLIEARSFGVNLSQAAEAGLRRAVAEAKAQAWQRENAAALASSNAWIDAHGLPLDQYRQF' A
#
# COMPACT_ATOMS: atom_id res chain seq x y z
N MET A 1 -13.39 4.81 15.84
CA MET A 1 -13.17 3.43 16.33
C MET A 1 -11.67 3.23 16.51
N GLN A 2 -11.18 3.19 17.75
CA GLN A 2 -9.75 2.99 18.00
C GLN A 2 -9.38 1.54 17.68
N ALA A 3 -8.44 1.33 16.77
CA ALA A 3 -7.88 0.01 16.52
C ALA A 3 -7.12 -0.43 17.78
N ARG A 4 -7.66 -1.44 18.47
CA ARG A 4 -7.01 -2.08 19.62
C ARG A 4 -5.67 -2.64 19.13
N SER A 5 -4.56 -2.04 19.56
CA SER A 5 -3.22 -2.51 19.19
C SER A 5 -3.08 -3.96 19.65
N ALA A 6 -3.10 -4.89 18.72
CA ALA A 6 -2.81 -6.28 19.02
C ALA A 6 -1.41 -6.37 19.64
N PRO A 7 -1.19 -7.29 20.60
CA PRO A 7 0.14 -7.48 21.20
C PRO A 7 1.14 -7.83 20.08
N ARG A 8 2.24 -7.08 20.02
CA ARG A 8 3.29 -7.31 19.02
C ARG A 8 3.91 -8.67 19.28
N LYS A 9 3.92 -9.54 18.27
CA LYS A 9 4.58 -10.84 18.35
C LYS A 9 6.05 -10.68 17.93
N PRO A 10 7.03 -11.06 18.76
CA PRO A 10 8.42 -11.12 18.34
C PRO A 10 8.55 -12.05 17.15
N THR A 11 9.21 -11.59 16.10
CA THR A 11 9.45 -12.35 14.87
C THR A 11 10.94 -12.32 14.57
N ASN A 12 11.55 -13.49 14.35
CA ASN A 12 12.95 -13.56 13.92
C ASN A 12 13.02 -13.27 12.42
N LEU A 13 13.88 -12.32 12.05
CA LEU A 13 14.09 -11.88 10.67
C LEU A 13 15.58 -11.99 10.35
N THR A 14 15.89 -12.49 9.16
CA THR A 14 17.24 -12.47 8.61
C THR A 14 17.44 -11.16 7.85
N LEU A 15 18.38 -10.34 8.29
CA LEU A 15 18.71 -9.05 7.69
C LEU A 15 20.22 -8.94 7.50
N ASP A 16 20.62 -8.05 6.59
CA ASP A 16 22.04 -7.76 6.36
C ASP A 16 22.70 -7.24 7.65
N PRO A 17 23.74 -7.91 8.16
CA PRO A 17 24.47 -7.47 9.35
C PRO A 17 25.08 -6.07 9.23
N SER A 18 25.56 -5.65 8.04
CA SER A 18 26.15 -4.31 7.89
C SER A 18 25.10 -3.22 8.05
N LEU A 19 23.91 -3.42 7.47
CA LEU A 19 22.78 -2.52 7.61
C LEU A 19 22.31 -2.44 9.07
N LEU A 20 22.35 -3.55 9.81
CA LEU A 20 22.00 -3.55 11.24
C LEU A 20 22.99 -2.75 12.08
N ILE A 21 24.29 -2.85 11.78
CA ILE A 21 25.34 -2.07 12.47
C ILE A 21 25.16 -0.59 12.19
N GLU A 22 24.94 -0.23 10.93
CA GLU A 22 24.69 1.15 10.50
C GLU A 22 23.41 1.71 11.14
N ALA A 23 22.30 0.97 11.11
CA ALA A 23 21.06 1.39 11.74
C ALA A 23 21.25 1.65 13.25
N ARG A 24 22.02 0.81 13.94
CA ARG A 24 22.34 1.01 15.36
C ARG A 24 23.24 2.23 15.59
N SER A 25 24.23 2.49 14.74
CA SER A 25 25.11 3.66 14.88
C SER A 25 24.35 4.98 14.73
N PHE A 26 23.29 4.99 13.92
CA PHE A 26 22.38 6.13 13.77
C PHE A 26 21.21 6.14 14.78
N GLY A 27 21.14 5.18 15.72
CA GLY A 27 20.07 5.14 16.73
C GLY A 27 18.69 4.79 16.16
N VAL A 28 18.62 4.12 15.01
CA VAL A 28 17.37 3.73 14.36
C VAL A 28 16.66 2.64 15.17
N ASN A 29 15.37 2.85 15.45
CA ASN A 29 14.53 1.84 16.07
C ASN A 29 14.15 0.76 15.04
N LEU A 30 14.90 -0.35 15.06
CA LEU A 30 14.75 -1.46 14.11
C LEU A 30 13.32 -2.00 14.03
N SER A 31 12.66 -2.20 15.16
CA SER A 31 11.29 -2.74 15.20
C SER A 31 10.30 -1.79 14.52
N GLN A 32 10.41 -0.49 14.79
CA GLN A 32 9.56 0.51 14.17
C GLN A 32 9.82 0.63 12.66
N ALA A 33 11.09 0.63 12.26
CA ALA A 33 11.50 0.71 10.86
C ALA A 33 11.02 -0.53 10.06
N ALA A 34 11.19 -1.73 10.63
CA ALA A 34 10.73 -2.97 10.03
C ALA A 34 9.20 -2.99 9.89
N GLU A 35 8.46 -2.59 10.92
CA GLU A 35 7.00 -2.51 10.87
C GLU A 35 6.51 -1.51 9.82
N ALA A 36 7.16 -0.36 9.71
CA ALA A 36 6.85 0.64 8.69
C ALA A 36 7.16 0.15 7.26
N GLY A 37 8.25 -0.58 7.07
CA GLY A 37 8.58 -1.24 5.79
C GLY A 37 7.55 -2.30 5.43
N LEU A 38 7.21 -3.19 6.37
CA LEU A 38 6.24 -4.25 6.16
C LEU A 38 4.85 -3.70 5.83
N ARG A 39 4.41 -2.65 6.52
CA ARG A 39 3.11 -1.99 6.24
C ARG A 39 3.04 -1.46 4.82
N ARG A 40 4.12 -0.84 4.32
CA ARG A 40 4.20 -0.34 2.94
C ARG A 40 4.13 -1.47 1.93
N ALA A 41 4.96 -2.50 2.09
CA ALA A 41 4.97 -3.66 1.20
C ALA A 41 3.60 -4.37 1.15
N VAL A 42 2.94 -4.54 2.30
CA VAL A 42 1.59 -5.13 2.36
C VAL A 42 0.54 -4.25 1.67
N ALA A 43 0.60 -2.92 1.85
CA ALA A 43 -0.32 -2.00 1.19
C ALA A 43 -0.16 -2.04 -0.33
N GLU A 44 1.07 -2.06 -0.83
CA GLU A 44 1.38 -2.19 -2.25
C GLU A 44 0.87 -3.52 -2.82
N ALA A 45 1.15 -4.63 -2.13
CA ALA A 45 0.68 -5.95 -2.56
C ALA A 45 -0.86 -6.02 -2.63
N LYS A 46 -1.56 -5.43 -1.65
CA LYS A 46 -3.02 -5.32 -1.65
C LYS A 46 -3.54 -4.47 -2.80
N ALA A 47 -2.91 -3.32 -3.04
CA ALA A 47 -3.29 -2.45 -4.15
C ALA A 47 -3.14 -3.16 -5.50
N GLN A 48 -2.04 -3.88 -5.70
CA GLN A 48 -1.83 -4.68 -6.91
C GLN A 48 -2.83 -5.83 -7.05
N ALA A 49 -3.15 -6.53 -5.95
CA ALA A 49 -4.17 -7.57 -5.97
C ALA A 49 -5.54 -7.01 -6.36
N TRP A 50 -5.94 -5.91 -5.73
CA TRP A 50 -7.19 -5.23 -6.04
C TRP A 50 -7.25 -4.77 -7.50
N GLN A 51 -6.18 -4.19 -8.04
CA GLN A 51 -6.13 -3.77 -9.45
C GLN A 51 -6.33 -4.96 -10.40
N ARG A 52 -5.70 -6.11 -10.12
CA ARG A 52 -5.90 -7.32 -10.93
C ARG A 52 -7.33 -7.83 -10.87
N GLU A 53 -7.91 -7.86 -9.67
CA GLU A 53 -9.29 -8.31 -9.45
C GLU A 53 -10.32 -7.39 -10.12
N ASN A 54 -10.05 -6.08 -10.16
CA ASN A 54 -10.99 -5.07 -10.67
C ASN A 54 -10.68 -4.64 -12.11
N ALA A 55 -9.66 -5.22 -12.75
CA ALA A 55 -9.24 -4.85 -14.10
C ALA A 55 -10.38 -4.95 -15.13
N ALA A 56 -11.21 -6.00 -15.06
CA ALA A 56 -12.34 -6.16 -15.96
C ALA A 56 -13.45 -5.12 -15.73
N ALA A 57 -13.73 -4.78 -14.48
CA ALA A 57 -14.72 -3.75 -14.14
C ALA A 57 -14.26 -2.36 -14.60
N LEU A 58 -12.97 -2.04 -14.39
CA LEU A 58 -12.36 -0.80 -14.86
C LEU A 58 -12.36 -0.73 -16.39
N ALA A 59 -12.00 -1.82 -17.09
CA ALA A 59 -12.02 -1.87 -18.55
C ALA A 59 -13.44 -1.67 -19.11
N SER A 60 -14.44 -2.32 -18.53
CA SER A 60 -15.85 -2.14 -18.90
C SER A 60 -16.32 -0.70 -18.70
N SER A 61 -15.98 -0.10 -17.55
CA SER A 61 -16.33 1.29 -17.26
C SER A 61 -15.64 2.27 -18.22
N ASN A 62 -14.37 2.06 -18.55
CA ASN A 62 -13.64 2.89 -19.49
C ASN A 62 -14.23 2.78 -20.89
N ALA A 63 -14.52 1.56 -21.37
CA ALA A 63 -15.14 1.35 -22.67
C ALA A 63 -16.52 2.02 -22.77
N TRP A 64 -17.29 2.04 -21.68
CA TRP A 64 -18.56 2.75 -21.64
C TRP A 64 -18.37 4.27 -21.78
N ILE A 65 -17.38 4.85 -21.09
CA ILE A 65 -17.05 6.29 -21.19
C ILE A 65 -16.55 6.63 -22.58
N ASP A 66 -15.71 5.79 -23.20
CA ASP A 66 -15.21 6.02 -24.57
C ASP A 66 -16.37 6.04 -25.58
N ALA A 67 -17.39 5.21 -25.36
CA ALA A 67 -18.55 5.13 -26.25
C ALA A 67 -19.60 6.24 -26.01
N HIS A 68 -19.80 6.68 -24.76
CA HIS A 68 -20.91 7.58 -24.39
C HIS A 68 -20.46 8.98 -23.95
N GLY A 69 -19.15 9.19 -23.82
CA GLY A 69 -18.59 10.38 -23.17
C GLY A 69 -18.71 10.33 -21.65
N LEU A 70 -18.20 11.38 -20.99
CA LEU A 70 -18.30 11.50 -19.54
C LEU A 70 -19.74 11.90 -19.15
N PRO A 71 -20.45 11.13 -18.29
CA PRO A 71 -21.87 11.36 -18.03
C PRO A 71 -22.23 12.76 -17.51
N LEU A 72 -21.29 13.40 -16.82
CA LEU A 72 -21.49 14.70 -16.16
C LEU A 72 -20.64 15.82 -16.77
N ASP A 73 -20.03 15.59 -17.94
CA ASP A 73 -19.15 16.59 -18.56
C ASP A 73 -19.86 17.92 -18.83
N GLN A 74 -21.14 17.84 -19.20
CA GLN A 74 -22.01 18.99 -19.45
C GLN A 74 -22.26 19.89 -18.23
N TYR A 75 -21.92 19.44 -17.02
CA TYR A 75 -22.09 20.21 -15.77
C TYR A 75 -20.75 20.67 -15.18
N ARG A 76 -19.62 20.42 -15.85
CA ARG A 76 -18.29 20.84 -15.38
C ARG A 76 -18.18 22.36 -15.49
N GLN A 77 -18.10 23.04 -14.34
CA GLN A 77 -17.75 24.47 -14.27
C GLN A 77 -16.21 24.59 -14.19
N PHE A 78 -15.61 25.32 -15.12
CA PHE A 78 -14.18 25.66 -15.15
C PHE A 78 -13.94 27.04 -14.53
#